data_AF-A0AAE1GME0-F1
#
_entry.id   AF-A0AAE1GME0-F1
#
_cell.length_a   1.000
_cell.length_b   1.000
_cell.length_c   1.000
_cell.angle_alpha   90.00
_cell.angle_beta   90.00
_cell.angle_gamma   90.00
#
_symmetry.space_group_name_H-M   'P 1'
#
loop_
_entity.id
_entity.type
_entity.pdbx_description
1 polymer ?
#
loop_
_entity_poly.entity_id
_entity_poly.type
_entity_poly.pdbx_seq_one_letter_code
_entity_poly.pdbx_strand_id
1 'polypeptide(L)'
;MVMVGEVVSVVMMECEVVRVVMMECEVVRVVMMECEVVRVVMMEGEVVRVVMMECEVVRVVMMECEVVRVVMMECEVVRVVMMEGEVVRVVMMECEVVRVVMMECEVVRVVMMECEVVRVVMMEGEVVRVVMMECEVVRVVMMECEVVRVVMMECEVVRVVMMEGEVVRVVMMECEVVRVVMMECEVVRVVMMEGEVVRVV
;
A
#
# COMPACT_ATOMS: atom_id res chain seq x y z
N MET A 1 -14.33 -1.38 -19.27
CA MET A 1 -15.57 -0.92 -18.61
C MET A 1 -15.37 0.52 -18.19
N VAL A 2 -16.36 1.39 -18.43
CA VAL A 2 -16.36 2.76 -17.92
C VAL A 2 -17.68 2.95 -17.20
N MET A 3 -17.64 3.44 -15.96
CA MET A 3 -18.81 3.74 -15.14
C MET A 3 -18.69 5.16 -14.60
N VAL A 4 -19.76 5.94 -14.74
CA VAL A 4 -19.85 7.29 -14.20
C VAL A 4 -21.17 7.43 -13.47
N GLY A 5 -21.19 7.97 -12.26
CA GLY A 5 -22.45 8.21 -11.54
C GLY A 5 -22.29 8.79 -10.14
N GLU A 6 -23.34 9.44 -9.61
CA GLU A 6 -23.33 10.05 -8.28
C GLU A 6 -23.22 8.98 -7.17
N VAL A 7 -24.11 7.98 -7.18
CA VAL A 7 -24.14 6.95 -6.15
C VAL A 7 -24.21 5.56 -6.76
N VAL A 8 -23.14 4.79 -6.54
CA VAL A 8 -23.05 3.39 -6.93
C VAL A 8 -23.06 2.51 -5.68
N SER A 9 -24.05 1.62 -5.62
CA SER A 9 -24.22 0.75 -4.47
C SER A 9 -23.30 -0.46 -4.54
N VAL A 10 -23.29 -1.20 -5.65
CA VAL A 10 -22.47 -2.39 -5.82
C VAL A 10 -22.02 -2.48 -7.27
N VAL A 11 -20.73 -2.74 -7.47
CA VAL A 11 -20.15 -3.16 -8.75
C VAL A 11 -19.55 -4.55 -8.54
N MET A 12 -19.91 -5.49 -9.40
CA MET A 12 -19.28 -6.81 -9.46
C MET A 12 -18.83 -7.05 -10.89
N MET A 13 -17.59 -7.49 -11.06
CA MET A 13 -17.01 -7.84 -12.35
C MET A 13 -16.28 -9.17 -12.23
N GLU A 14 -16.64 -10.11 -13.10
CA GLU A 14 -15.95 -11.39 -13.29
C GLU A 14 -15.57 -11.50 -14.77
N CYS A 15 -14.27 -11.56 -15.10
CA CYS A 15 -13.79 -11.60 -16.48
C CYS A 15 -12.42 -12.29 -16.58
N GLU A 16 -12.15 -13.08 -17.63
CA GLU A 16 -10.79 -13.61 -17.88
C GLU A 16 -9.80 -12.47 -18.15
N VAL A 17 -10.11 -11.59 -19.10
CA VAL A 17 -9.19 -10.52 -19.51
C VAL A 17 -9.90 -9.19 -19.62
N VAL A 18 -9.43 -8.20 -18.87
CA VAL A 18 -9.90 -6.83 -18.95
C VAL A 18 -8.76 -5.88 -19.27
N ARG A 19 -8.95 -5.09 -20.32
CA ARG A 19 -7.94 -4.09 -20.70
C ARG A 19 -8.00 -2.86 -19.81
N VAL A 20 -9.19 -2.32 -19.56
CA VAL A 20 -9.34 -1.08 -18.81
C VAL A 20 -10.65 -1.13 -18.05
N VAL A 21 -10.60 -0.81 -16.75
CA VAL A 21 -11.74 -0.45 -15.91
C VAL A 21 -11.53 0.99 -15.46
N MET A 22 -12.51 1.86 -15.71
CA MET A 22 -12.53 3.22 -15.18
C MET A 22 -13.86 3.43 -14.46
N MET A 23 -13.79 3.98 -13.25
CA MET A 23 -14.96 4.32 -12.46
C MET A 23 -14.80 5.71 -11.86
N GLU A 24 -15.72 6.60 -12.20
CA GLU A 24 -15.75 7.99 -11.71
C GLU A 24 -17.08 8.19 -10.98
N CYS A 25 -17.07 8.14 -9.66
CA CYS A 25 -18.30 8.19 -8.87
C CYS A 25 -18.14 8.95 -7.55
N GLU A 26 -19.09 9.82 -7.18
CA GLU A 26 -19.01 10.55 -5.90
C GLU A 26 -19.02 9.57 -4.72
N VAL A 27 -19.96 8.61 -4.73
CA VAL A 27 -20.10 7.61 -3.66
C VAL A 27 -20.16 6.20 -4.21
N VAL A 28 -19.20 5.37 -3.80
CA VAL A 28 -19.20 3.92 -4.08
C VAL A 28 -19.24 3.15 -2.76
N ARG A 29 -20.23 2.25 -2.62
CA ARG A 29 -20.28 1.41 -1.41
C ARG A 29 -19.42 0.16 -1.54
N VAL A 30 -19.52 -0.57 -2.64
CA VAL A 30 -18.77 -1.82 -2.81
C VAL A 30 -18.35 -1.99 -4.27
N VAL A 31 -17.08 -2.30 -4.47
CA VAL A 31 -16.53 -2.83 -5.72
C VAL A 31 -15.92 -4.19 -5.43
N MET A 32 -16.33 -5.20 -6.20
CA MET A 32 -15.68 -6.51 -6.27
C MET A 32 -15.22 -6.74 -7.70
N MET A 33 -13.96 -7.12 -7.87
CA MET A 33 -13.42 -7.49 -9.19
C MET A 33 -12.61 -8.78 -9.08
N GLU A 34 -13.01 -9.77 -9.87
CA GLU A 34 -12.36 -11.07 -10.00
C GLU A 34 -11.94 -11.26 -11.47
N CYS A 35 -10.64 -11.25 -11.76
CA CYS A 35 -10.15 -11.37 -13.14
C CYS A 35 -8.80 -12.10 -13.26
N GLU A 36 -8.57 -12.90 -14.30
CA GLU A 36 -7.22 -13.48 -14.50
C GLU A 36 -6.21 -12.37 -14.87
N VAL A 37 -6.55 -11.52 -15.84
CA VAL A 37 -5.62 -10.48 -16.31
C VAL A 37 -6.30 -9.12 -16.43
N VAL A 38 -5.78 -8.15 -15.68
CA VAL A 38 -6.19 -6.74 -15.75
C VAL A 38 -5.00 -5.87 -16.15
N ARG A 39 -5.16 -5.05 -17.21
CA ARG A 39 -4.09 -4.09 -17.56
C ARG A 39 -4.20 -2.81 -16.77
N VAL A 40 -5.39 -2.23 -16.61
CA VAL A 40 -5.55 -0.95 -15.93
C VAL A 40 -6.87 -0.92 -15.18
N VAL A 41 -6.81 -0.53 -13.91
CA VAL A 41 -7.95 -0.11 -13.09
C VAL A 41 -7.70 1.34 -12.67
N MET A 42 -8.68 2.21 -12.89
CA MET A 42 -8.72 3.57 -12.37
C MET A 42 -10.04 3.77 -11.62
N MET A 43 -9.96 4.23 -10.39
CA MET A 43 -11.12 4.61 -9.60
C MET A 43 -10.93 6.02 -9.04
N GLU A 44 -11.88 6.90 -9.34
CA GLU A 44 -11.94 8.27 -8.86
C GLU A 44 -13.27 8.49 -8.14
N GLY A 45 -13.24 9.13 -6.97
CA GLY A 45 -14.47 9.42 -6.21
C GLY A 45 -14.28 10.15 -4.89
N GLU A 46 -15.35 10.64 -4.28
CA GLU A 46 -15.25 11.30 -2.96
C GLU A 46 -15.20 10.24 -1.84
N VAL A 47 -16.14 9.28 -1.86
CA VAL A 47 -16.29 8.30 -0.79
C VAL A 47 -16.38 6.87 -1.34
N VAL A 48 -15.36 6.08 -1.06
CA VAL A 48 -15.33 4.65 -1.35
C VAL A 48 -15.30 3.85 -0.05
N ARG A 49 -16.30 2.98 0.16
CA ARG A 49 -16.34 2.18 1.40
C ARG A 49 -15.52 0.90 1.30
N VAL A 50 -15.66 0.13 0.23
CA VAL A 50 -14.98 -1.17 0.09
C VAL A 50 -14.59 -1.37 -1.37
N VAL A 51 -13.32 -1.69 -1.58
CA VAL A 51 -12.78 -2.24 -2.82
C VAL A 51 -12.13 -3.58 -2.51
N MET A 52 -12.55 -4.62 -3.21
CA MET A 52 -11.90 -5.93 -3.22
C MET A 52 -11.47 -6.22 -4.66
N MET A 53 -10.22 -6.61 -4.84
CA MET A 53 -9.67 -7.04 -6.13
C MET A 53 -8.94 -8.36 -5.97
N GLU A 54 -9.37 -9.37 -6.70
CA GLU A 54 -8.72 -10.69 -6.77
C GLU A 54 -8.31 -10.93 -8.23
N CYS A 55 -7.01 -10.96 -8.51
CA CYS A 55 -6.53 -11.12 -9.88
C CYS A 55 -5.20 -11.85 -9.99
N GLU A 56 -4.99 -12.72 -10.98
CA GLU A 56 -3.65 -13.33 -11.17
C GLU A 56 -2.62 -12.26 -11.58
N VAL A 57 -2.93 -11.43 -12.57
CA VAL A 57 -2.00 -10.43 -13.09
C VAL A 57 -2.65 -9.06 -13.24
N VAL A 58 -2.11 -8.08 -12.51
CA VAL A 58 -2.49 -6.67 -12.63
C VAL A 58 -1.30 -5.82 -13.04
N ARG A 59 -1.45 -5.03 -14.10
CA ARG A 59 -0.37 -4.08 -14.48
C ARG A 59 -0.45 -2.77 -13.72
N VAL A 60 -1.63 -2.17 -13.61
CA VAL A 60 -1.77 -0.85 -12.98
C VAL A 60 -3.10 -0.78 -12.24
N VAL A 61 -3.05 -0.37 -10.97
CA VAL A 61 -4.18 0.10 -10.19
C VAL A 61 -3.90 1.54 -9.77
N MET A 62 -4.85 2.44 -10.02
CA MET A 62 -4.84 3.81 -9.55
C MET A 62 -6.16 4.08 -8.84
N MET A 63 -6.09 4.58 -7.61
CA MET A 63 -7.26 4.99 -6.85
C MET A 63 -7.03 6.38 -6.28
N GLU A 64 -7.85 7.34 -6.69
CA GLU A 64 -7.80 8.72 -6.21
C GLU A 64 -9.14 9.01 -5.54
N CYS A 65 -9.16 9.01 -4.20
CA CYS A 65 -10.40 9.17 -3.44
C CYS A 65 -10.21 9.97 -2.15
N GLU A 66 -11.08 10.94 -1.86
CA GLU A 66 -10.98 11.72 -0.61
C GLU A 66 -11.07 10.80 0.63
N VAL A 67 -12.05 9.89 0.66
CA VAL A 67 -12.25 8.98 1.79
C VAL A 67 -12.39 7.54 1.32
N VAL A 68 -11.43 6.70 1.75
CA VAL A 68 -11.45 5.26 1.54
C VAL A 68 -11.51 4.52 2.87
N ARG A 69 -12.50 3.63 3.04
CA ARG A 69 -12.56 2.84 4.29
C ARG A 69 -11.77 1.54 4.22
N VAL A 70 -11.90 0.77 3.15
CA VAL A 70 -11.23 -0.53 3.03
C VAL A 70 -10.84 -0.77 1.57
N VAL A 71 -9.57 -1.12 1.38
CA VAL A 71 -9.03 -1.69 0.15
C VAL A 71 -8.41 -3.03 0.50
N MET A 72 -8.79 -4.06 -0.24
CA MET A 72 -8.19 -5.38 -0.22
C MET A 72 -7.77 -5.71 -1.65
N MET A 73 -6.51 -6.13 -1.82
CA MET A 73 -6.03 -6.62 -3.10
C MET A 73 -5.24 -7.91 -2.91
N GLU A 74 -5.68 -8.97 -3.58
CA GLU A 74 -5.05 -10.28 -3.59
C GLU A 74 -4.65 -10.60 -5.04
N CYS A 75 -3.35 -10.65 -5.33
CA CYS A 75 -2.88 -10.87 -6.69
C CYS A 75 -1.55 -11.63 -6.78
N GLU A 76 -1.35 -12.52 -7.75
CA GLU A 76 -0.02 -13.15 -7.92
C GLU A 76 1.02 -12.11 -8.34
N VAL A 77 0.72 -11.30 -9.37
CA VAL A 77 1.68 -10.33 -9.91
C VAL A 77 1.05 -8.95 -10.10
N VAL A 78 1.60 -7.97 -9.40
CA VAL A 78 1.25 -6.56 -9.56
C VAL A 78 2.46 -5.73 -9.99
N ARG A 79 2.30 -4.93 -11.06
CA ARG A 79 3.39 -4.01 -11.45
C ARG A 79 3.32 -2.68 -10.72
N VAL A 80 2.15 -2.04 -10.65
CA VAL A 80 2.03 -0.71 -10.05
C VAL A 80 0.70 -0.61 -9.33
N VAL A 81 0.77 -0.17 -8.08
CA VAL A 81 -0.36 0.32 -7.29
C VAL A 81 -0.07 1.77 -6.91
N MET A 82 -1.03 2.65 -7.16
CA MET A 82 -1.03 4.03 -6.67
C MET A 82 -2.34 4.29 -5.94
N MET A 83 -2.25 4.82 -4.73
CA MET A 83 -3.40 5.27 -3.96
C MET A 83 -3.17 6.69 -3.46
N GLU A 84 -4.08 7.59 -3.78
CA GLU A 84 -4.08 8.97 -3.34
C GLU A 84 -5.41 9.28 -2.64
N GLY A 85 -5.35 10.03 -1.53
CA GLY A 85 -6.57 10.38 -0.80
C GLY A 85 -6.34 11.14 0.50
N GLU A 86 -7.37 11.78 1.06
CA GLU A 86 -7.24 12.48 2.34
C GLU A 86 -7.25 11.49 3.51
N VAL A 87 -8.22 10.57 3.54
CA VAL A 87 -8.43 9.65 4.66
C VAL A 87 -8.59 8.22 4.18
N VAL A 88 -7.58 7.40 4.49
CA VAL A 88 -7.60 5.96 4.26
C VAL A 88 -7.59 5.20 5.58
N ARG A 89 -8.59 4.35 5.80
CA ARG A 89 -8.66 3.60 7.07
C ARG A 89 -7.89 2.29 7.02
N VAL A 90 -8.08 1.48 5.99
CA VAL A 90 -7.46 0.16 5.91
C VAL A 90 -7.07 -0.12 4.47
N VAL A 91 -5.82 -0.48 4.27
CA VAL A 91 -5.29 -1.08 3.05
C VAL A 91 -4.67 -2.41 3.42
N MET A 92 -5.07 -3.46 2.73
CA MET A 92 -4.43 -4.78 2.78
C MET A 92 -4.05 -5.19 1.37
N MET A 93 -2.81 -5.64 1.20
CA MET A 93 -2.32 -6.17 -0.07
C MET A 93 -1.57 -7.47 0.17
N GLU A 94 -2.02 -8.53 -0.48
CA GLU A 94 -1.41 -9.85 -0.45
C GLU A 94 -1.01 -10.22 -1.87
N CYS A 95 0.30 -10.31 -2.15
CA CYS A 95 0.78 -10.59 -3.50
C CYS A 95 2.08 -11.40 -3.56
N GLU A 96 2.27 -12.30 -4.52
CA GLU A 96 3.59 -12.95 -4.67
C GLU A 96 4.66 -11.93 -5.10
N VAL A 97 4.37 -11.15 -6.15
CA VAL A 97 5.34 -10.20 -6.72
C VAL A 97 4.74 -8.83 -6.95
N VAL A 98 5.31 -7.82 -6.29
CA VAL A 98 4.98 -6.42 -6.48
C VAL A 98 6.19 -5.62 -6.95
N ARG A 99 6.05 -4.85 -8.03
CA ARG A 99 7.14 -3.96 -8.44
C ARG A 99 7.10 -2.61 -7.74
N VAL A 100 5.95 -1.96 -7.68
CA VAL A 100 5.84 -0.62 -7.11
C VAL A 100 4.51 -0.47 -6.39
N VAL A 101 4.57 -0.01 -5.15
CA VAL A 101 3.45 0.52 -4.38
C VAL A 101 3.76 1.96 -4.04
N MET A 102 2.83 2.87 -4.32
CA MET A 102 2.89 4.27 -3.89
C MET A 102 1.58 4.59 -3.19
N MET A 103 1.66 5.18 -2.01
CA MET A 103 0.51 5.67 -1.28
C MET A 103 0.79 7.07 -0.77
N GLU A 104 -0.02 8.03 -1.20
CA GLU A 104 0.09 9.43 -0.80
C GLU A 104 -1.23 9.83 -0.14
N CYS A 105 -1.25 9.86 1.20
CA CYS A 105 -2.48 10.17 1.92
C CYS A 105 -2.25 11.00 3.19
N GLU A 106 -3.09 12.01 3.45
CA GLU A 106 -2.94 12.84 4.66
C GLU A 106 -3.06 12.00 5.94
N VAL A 107 -4.08 11.12 6.02
CA VAL A 107 -4.33 10.28 7.19
C VAL A 107 -4.52 8.82 6.81
N VAL A 108 -3.60 7.97 7.25
CA VAL A 108 -3.70 6.52 7.13
C VAL A 108 -3.78 5.85 8.49
N ARG A 109 -4.79 4.99 8.70
CA ARG A 109 -4.89 4.25 9.97
C ARG A 109 -4.14 2.93 9.96
N VAL A 110 -4.32 2.11 8.94
CA VAL A 110 -3.69 0.79 8.87
C VAL A 110 -3.31 0.49 7.44
N VAL A 111 -2.07 0.09 7.24
CA VAL A 111 -1.56 -0.57 6.04
C VAL A 111 -1.00 -1.92 6.46
N MET A 112 -1.40 -2.97 5.76
CA MET A 112 -0.81 -4.30 5.84
C MET A 112 -0.39 -4.73 4.44
N MET A 113 0.83 -5.19 4.29
CA MET A 113 1.33 -5.75 3.02
C MET A 113 2.06 -7.05 3.29
N GLU A 114 1.61 -8.12 2.63
CA GLU A 114 2.22 -9.44 2.70
C GLU A 114 2.64 -9.83 1.28
N CYS A 115 3.94 -9.95 1.01
CA CYS A 115 4.42 -10.29 -0.32
C CYS A 115 5.71 -11.11 -0.35
N GLU A 116 5.89 -12.05 -1.29
CA GLU A 116 7.20 -12.72 -1.41
C GLU A 116 8.28 -11.72 -1.87
N VAL A 117 8.00 -10.96 -2.94
CA VAL A 117 9.00 -10.05 -3.53
C VAL A 117 8.42 -8.67 -3.80
N VAL A 118 9.01 -7.65 -3.17
CA VAL A 118 8.68 -6.24 -3.42
C VAL A 118 9.91 -5.47 -3.89
N ARG A 119 9.79 -4.71 -4.98
CA ARG A 119 10.91 -3.84 -5.42
C ARG A 119 10.88 -2.49 -4.75
N VAL A 120 9.73 -1.81 -4.73
CA VAL A 120 9.63 -0.46 -4.20
C VAL A 120 8.31 -0.29 -3.47
N VAL A 121 8.40 0.21 -2.24
CA VAL A 121 7.28 0.77 -1.48
C VAL A 121 7.60 2.22 -1.18
N MET A 122 6.67 3.12 -1.47
CA MET A 122 6.71 4.51 -1.05
C MET A 122 5.40 4.84 -0.32
N MET A 123 5.52 5.42 0.87
CA MET A 123 4.37 5.95 1.60
C MET A 123 4.66 7.38 2.03
N GLU A 124 3.77 8.29 1.68
CA GLU A 124 3.82 9.70 2.06
C GLU A 124 2.51 10.10 2.75
N GLY A 125 2.60 10.93 3.79
CA GLY A 125 1.41 11.38 4.52
C GLY A 125 1.66 12.18 5.78
N GLU A 126 0.65 12.85 6.32
CA GLU A 126 0.82 13.61 7.57
C GLU A 126 0.77 12.67 8.78
N VAL A 127 -0.23 11.79 8.86
CA VAL A 127 -0.47 10.94 10.02
C VAL A 127 -0.69 9.49 9.61
N VAL A 128 0.28 8.64 9.95
CA VAL A 128 0.20 7.19 9.77
C VAL A 128 0.19 6.49 11.13
N ARG A 129 -0.86 5.70 11.41
CA ARG A 129 -0.95 5.02 12.71
C ARG A 129 -0.23 3.69 12.73
N VAL A 130 -0.47 2.82 11.75
CA VAL A 130 0.11 1.47 11.73
C VAL A 130 0.48 1.11 10.31
N VAL A 131 1.73 0.71 10.12
CA VAL A 131 2.22 0.04 8.92
C VAL A 131 2.79 -1.30 9.35
N MET A 132 2.34 -2.38 8.71
CA MET A 132 2.90 -3.71 8.85
C MET A 132 3.27 -4.22 7.47
N MET A 133 4.51 -4.69 7.33
CA MET A 133 5.01 -5.28 6.09
C MET A 133 5.71 -6.60 6.39
N GLU A 134 5.25 -7.67 5.77
CA GLU A 134 5.83 -9.00 5.86
C GLU A 134 6.24 -9.44 4.46
N CYS A 135 7.54 -9.57 4.20
CA CYS A 135 8.01 -9.96 2.86
C CYS A 135 9.29 -10.80 2.86
N GLU A 136 9.47 -11.73 1.93
CA GLU A 136 10.77 -12.43 1.84
C GLU A 136 11.87 -11.46 1.37
N VAL A 137 11.64 -10.73 0.27
CA VAL A 137 12.65 -9.85 -0.33
C VAL A 137 12.09 -8.47 -0.65
N VAL A 138 12.67 -7.44 -0.04
CA VAL A 138 12.38 -6.04 -0.33
C VAL A 138 13.62 -5.29 -0.82
N ARG A 139 13.52 -4.59 -1.95
CA ARG A 139 14.67 -3.76 -2.41
C ARG A 139 14.67 -2.38 -1.77
N VAL A 140 13.55 -1.67 -1.78
CA VAL A 140 13.48 -0.30 -1.28
C VAL A 140 12.16 -0.09 -0.57
N VAL A 141 12.25 0.43 0.64
CA VAL A 141 11.13 1.03 1.39
C VAL A 141 11.48 2.49 1.65
N MET A 142 10.58 3.40 1.31
CA MET A 142 10.66 4.81 1.67
C MET A 142 9.36 5.19 2.37
N MET A 143 9.48 5.82 3.53
CA MET A 143 8.35 6.38 4.25
C MET A 143 8.67 7.80 4.69
N GLU A 144 7.87 8.75 4.22
CA GLU A 144 8.01 10.17 4.56
C GLU A 144 6.70 10.62 5.20
N CYS A 145 6.66 10.69 6.54
CA CYS A 145 5.46 11.08 7.24
C CYS A 145 5.72 11.94 8.48
N GLU A 146 4.94 12.99 8.70
CA GLU A 146 5.13 13.87 9.88
C GLU A 146 4.98 13.09 11.19
N VAL A 147 3.93 12.27 11.31
CA VAL A 147 3.65 11.49 12.52
C VAL A 147 3.38 10.03 12.20
N VAL A 148 4.27 9.16 12.70
CA VAL A 148 4.10 7.70 12.63
C VAL A 148 4.00 7.09 14.02
N ARG A 149 2.95 6.30 14.28
CA ARG A 149 2.82 5.64 15.59
C ARG A 149 3.52 4.29 15.65
N VAL A 150 3.30 3.41 14.67
CA VAL A 150 3.86 2.07 14.68
C VAL A 150 4.24 1.69 13.27
N VAL A 151 5.48 1.23 13.12
CA VAL A 151 5.95 0.49 11.95
C VAL A 151 6.45 -0.86 12.42
N MET A 152 5.96 -1.92 11.78
CA MET A 152 6.48 -3.28 11.90
C MET A 152 6.94 -3.71 10.51
N MET A 153 8.17 -4.22 10.40
CA MET A 153 8.66 -4.83 9.17
C MET A 153 9.34 -6.15 9.50
N GLU A 154 8.87 -7.22 8.89
CA GLU A 154 9.45 -8.56 9.00
C GLU A 154 9.86 -9.01 7.60
N CYS A 155 11.16 -9.18 7.35
CA CYS A 155 11.63 -9.61 6.04
C CYS A 155 12.89 -10.48 6.06
N GLU A 156 13.07 -11.43 5.14
CA GLU A 156 14.36 -12.14 5.08
C GLU A 156 15.47 -11.19 4.60
N VAL A 157 15.25 -10.47 3.49
CA VAL A 157 16.27 -9.61 2.89
C VAL A 157 15.72 -8.24 2.54
N VAL A 158 16.31 -7.19 3.11
CA VAL A 158 16.03 -5.79 2.76
C VAL A 158 17.30 -5.09 2.28
N ARG A 159 17.25 -4.40 1.13
CA ARG A 159 18.42 -3.63 0.67
C ARG A 159 18.44 -2.22 1.25
N VAL A 160 17.35 -1.49 1.18
CA VAL A 160 17.31 -0.09 1.63
C VAL A 160 15.99 0.17 2.32
N VAL A 161 16.08 0.74 3.51
CA VAL A 161 14.96 1.36 4.22
C VAL A 161 15.31 2.81 4.47
N MET A 162 14.42 3.72 4.10
CA MET A 162 14.50 5.14 4.45
C MET A 162 13.22 5.53 5.17
N MET A 163 13.36 6.15 6.33
CA MET A 163 12.24 6.72 7.07
C MET A 163 12.56 8.15 7.45
N GLU A 164 11.69 9.07 7.07
CA GLU A 164 11.76 10.48 7.40
C GLU A 164 10.46 10.91 8.08
N GLY A 165 10.55 11.72 9.13
CA GLY A 165 9.36 12.20 9.84
C GLY A 165 9.65 13.01 11.10
N GLU A 166 8.68 13.80 11.57
CA GLU A 166 8.89 14.59 12.79
C GLU A 166 8.81 13.71 14.05
N VAL A 167 7.77 12.88 14.15
CA VAL A 167 7.50 12.06 15.34
C VAL A 167 7.22 10.62 14.99
N VAL A 168 8.14 9.73 15.34
CA VAL A 168 7.99 8.28 15.22
C VAL A 168 7.97 7.63 16.59
N ARG A 169 6.88 6.93 16.95
CA ARG A 169 6.78 6.34 18.30
C ARG A 169 7.45 4.97 18.40
N VAL A 170 7.12 4.05 17.50
CA VAL A 170 7.63 2.67 17.56
C VAL A 170 8.02 2.24 16.16
N VAL A 171 9.25 1.76 16.02
CA VAL A 171 9.69 1.01 14.84
C VAL A 171 10.24 -0.33 15.30
N MET A 172 9.72 -1.38 14.71
CA MET A 172 10.19 -2.76 14.85
C MET A 172 10.63 -3.23 13.48
N MET A 173 11.88 -3.68 13.36
CA MET A 173 12.37 -4.36 12.18
C MET A 173 13.00 -5.67 12.57
N GLU A 174 12.49 -6.76 12.03
CA GLU A 174 13.07 -8.09 12.16
C GLU A 174 13.44 -8.55 10.76
N CYS A 175 14.74 -8.56 10.45
CA CYS A 175 15.19 -9.03 9.15
C CYS A 175 16.45 -9.88 9.24
N GLU A 176 16.60 -10.91 8.41
CA GLU A 176 17.86 -11.67 8.43
C GLU A 176 19.02 -10.81 7.92
N VAL A 177 18.83 -10.10 6.80
CA VAL A 177 19.86 -9.25 6.19
C VAL A 177 19.29 -7.88 5.81
N VAL A 178 19.88 -6.82 6.35
CA VAL A 178 19.58 -5.43 5.94
C VAL A 178 20.85 -4.72 5.50
N ARG A 179 20.88 -4.18 4.28
CA ARG A 179 22.10 -3.48 3.81
C ARG A 179 22.21 -2.05 4.31
N VAL A 180 21.14 -1.28 4.18
CA VAL A 180 21.12 0.14 4.55
C VAL A 180 19.81 0.47 5.22
N VAL A 181 19.89 1.06 6.40
CA VAL A 181 18.77 1.76 7.03
C VAL A 181 19.18 3.22 7.22
N MET A 182 18.32 4.14 6.81
CA MET A 182 18.45 5.57 7.09
C MET A 182 17.20 6.04 7.82
N MET A 183 17.38 6.71 8.95
CA MET A 183 16.28 7.25 9.76
C MET A 183 16.55 8.70 10.14
N GLU A 184 15.78 9.61 9.55
CA GLU A 184 15.83 11.03 9.88
C GLU A 184 14.54 11.44 10.58
N CYS A 185 14.56 11.48 11.92
CA CYS A 185 13.42 11.92 12.70
C CYS A 185 13.78 12.85 13.86
N GLU A 186 12.92 13.83 14.15
CA GLU A 186 13.15 14.75 15.28
C GLU A 186 12.93 14.04 16.62
N VAL A 187 11.89 13.22 16.73
CA VAL A 187 11.53 12.49 17.94
C VAL A 187 11.26 11.03 17.64
N VAL A 188 12.11 10.17 18.21
CA VAL A 188 11.91 8.71 18.19
C VAL A 188 11.83 8.18 19.61
N ARG A 189 10.80 7.38 19.93
CA ARG A 189 10.67 6.78 21.28
C ARG A 189 11.28 5.40 21.39
N VAL A 190 10.93 4.50 20.48
CA VAL A 190 11.39 3.10 20.51
C VAL A 190 11.75 2.67 19.10
N VAL A 191 12.96 2.13 18.95
CA VAL A 191 13.41 1.42 17.76
C VAL A 191 13.98 0.10 18.23
N MET A 192 13.46 -1.00 17.70
CA MET A 192 14.09 -2.32 17.83
C MET A 192 14.40 -2.82 16.43
N MET A 193 15.65 -3.24 16.24
CA MET A 193 16.14 -3.82 14.99
C MET A 193 16.85 -5.12 15.33
N GLU A 194 16.36 -6.23 14.80
CA GLU A 194 16.99 -7.55 14.90
C GLU A 194 17.40 -8.00 13.50
N GLY A 195 18.66 -8.43 13.34
CA GLY A 195 19.20 -8.81 12.04
C GLY A 195 20.67 -8.54 11.79
N GLU A 196 21.20 -9.06 10.68
CA GLU A 196 22.50 -8.65 10.16
C GLU A 196 22.37 -7.33 9.39
N VAL A 197 22.57 -6.22 10.11
CA VAL A 197 22.54 -4.87 9.52
C VAL A 197 23.95 -4.44 9.10
N VAL A 198 24.15 -4.19 7.81
CA VAL A 198 25.46 -3.80 7.25
C VAL A 198 25.78 -2.33 7.52
N ARG A 199 24.78 -1.44 7.41
CA ARG A 199 24.96 0.00 7.65
C ARG A 199 23.66 0.64 8.14
N VAL A 200 23.78 1.41 9.22
CA VAL A 200 22.75 2.33 9.72
C VAL A 200 23.32 3.75 9.62
N VAL A 201 22.52 4.69 9.12
CA VAL A 201 22.82 6.13 9.06
C VAL A 201 21.68 6.87 9.76
#